data_AF-A0A949JG97-F1
#
_entry.id   AF-A0A949JG97-F1
#
_cell.length_a   1.000
_cell.length_b   1.000
_cell.length_c   1.000
_cell.angle_alpha   90.00
_cell.angle_beta   90.00
_cell.angle_gamma   90.00
#
_symmetry.space_group_name_H-M   'P 1'
#
loop_
_entity.id
_entity.type
_entity.pdbx_description
1 polymer ?
#
loop_
_entity_poly.entity_id
_entity_poly.type
_entity_poly.pdbx_seq_one_letter_code
_entity_poly.pdbx_strand_id
1 'polypeptide(L)' 'MLRSDDHASLNPGYWVIYAPGPFAGGKEAVAFCAAKGRTGSGDCVGRYLSDAAADRVYVCHPQGGGSGRCTRS' A
#
# COMPACT_ATOMS: atom_id res chain seq x y z
N MET A 1 8.07 8.45 -8.45
CA MET A 1 6.63 8.81 -8.37
C MET A 1 5.89 7.83 -9.27
N LEU A 2 4.89 7.14 -8.76
CA LEU A 2 4.15 6.08 -9.46
C LEU A 2 2.69 6.51 -9.64
N ARG A 3 2.13 6.28 -10.83
CA ARG A 3 0.74 6.63 -11.17
C ARG A 3 -0.16 5.42 -11.00
N SER A 4 -1.39 5.66 -10.54
CA SER A 4 -2.40 4.60 -10.39
C SER A 4 -2.70 3.88 -11.70
N ASP A 5 -2.73 4.62 -12.81
CA ASP A 5 -3.15 4.08 -14.12
C ASP A 5 -2.13 3.12 -14.73
N ASP A 6 -0.88 3.15 -14.24
CA ASP A 6 0.20 2.28 -14.72
C ASP A 6 0.13 0.87 -14.09
N HIS A 7 -0.72 0.64 -13.09
CA HIS A 7 -0.85 -0.64 -12.40
C HIS A 7 -2.33 -1.00 -12.12
N ALA A 8 -2.83 -2.07 -12.73
CA ALA A 8 -4.23 -2.46 -12.59
C ALA A 8 -4.64 -2.85 -11.16
N SER A 9 -3.66 -3.21 -10.31
CA SER A 9 -3.87 -3.45 -8.88
C SER A 9 -4.20 -2.19 -8.07
N LEU A 10 -4.12 -1.00 -8.68
CA LEU A 10 -4.48 0.28 -8.09
C LEU A 10 -5.90 0.71 -8.53
N ASN A 11 -6.42 1.77 -7.88
CA ASN A 11 -7.74 2.30 -8.18
C ASN A 11 -7.62 3.41 -9.24
N PRO A 12 -8.12 3.19 -10.47
CA PRO A 12 -8.14 4.23 -11.49
C PRO A 12 -9.11 5.36 -11.09
N GLY A 13 -8.88 6.57 -11.61
CA GLY A 13 -9.78 7.72 -11.42
C GLY A 13 -9.65 8.48 -10.10
N TYR A 14 -8.71 8.09 -9.22
CA TYR A 14 -8.34 8.86 -8.04
C TYR A 14 -7.02 9.62 -8.26
N TRP A 15 -6.95 10.88 -7.80
CA TRP A 15 -5.70 11.66 -7.74
C TRP A 15 -4.83 11.20 -6.57
N VAL A 16 -4.29 9.98 -6.65
CA VAL A 16 -3.37 9.43 -5.65
C VAL A 16 -2.00 9.26 -6.28
N ILE A 17 -1.00 9.82 -5.61
CA ILE A 17 0.40 9.64 -5.97
C ILE A 17 0.97 8.57 -5.06
N TYR A 18 1.40 7.46 -5.64
CA TYR A 18 2.13 6.44 -4.89
C TYR A 18 3.62 6.80 -4.93
N ALA A 19 4.20 7.01 -3.75
CA ALA A 19 5.63 7.22 -3.61
C ALA A 19 6.28 5.87 -3.27
N PRO A 20 7.13 5.30 -4.15
CA PRO A 20 7.96 4.18 -3.75
C PRO A 20 8.92 4.67 -2.66
N GLY A 21 8.70 4.20 -1.44
CA GLY A 21 9.63 4.45 -0.33
C GLY A 21 10.85 3.51 -0.40
N PRO A 22 11.86 3.72 0.45
CA PRO A 22 13.07 2.88 0.53
C PRO A 22 12.80 1.52 1.21
N PHE A 23 11.59 0.99 1.07
CA PHE A 23 11.10 -0.17 1.83
C PHE A 23 11.13 -1.42 0.97
N ALA A 24 11.50 -2.55 1.57
CA ALA A 24 11.50 -3.85 0.89
C ALA A 24 10.08 -4.33 0.55
N GLY A 25 9.07 -3.87 1.29
CA GLY A 25 7.69 -4.24 1.06
C GLY A 25 6.68 -3.37 1.82
N GLY A 26 5.41 -3.75 1.68
CA GLY A 26 4.29 -3.03 2.29
C GLY A 26 4.33 -3.04 3.82
N LYS A 27 4.86 -4.11 4.44
CA LYS A 27 4.96 -4.24 5.91
C LYS A 27 5.93 -3.22 6.50
N GLU A 28 7.11 -3.09 5.90
CA GLU A 28 8.14 -2.15 6.33
C GLU A 28 7.67 -0.71 6.13
N ALA A 29 6.98 -0.44 5.01
CA ALA A 29 6.40 0.86 4.73
C ALA A 29 5.36 1.29 5.77
N VAL A 30 4.42 0.40 6.14
CA VAL A 30 3.39 0.74 7.13
C VAL A 30 3.92 0.70 8.57
N ALA A 31 4.95 -0.09 8.86
CA ALA A 31 5.65 -0.04 10.14
C ALA A 31 6.34 1.32 10.35
N PHE A 32 6.97 1.87 9.30
CA PHE A 32 7.51 3.23 9.33
C PHE A 32 6.42 4.28 9.62
N CYS A 33 5.26 4.16 8.98
CA CYS A 33 4.11 5.03 9.27
C CYS A 33 3.60 4.91 10.71
N ALA A 34 3.45 3.67 11.20
CA ALA A 34 3.00 3.40 12.55
C ALA A 34 3.96 3.99 13.60
N ALA A 35 5.28 3.89 13.38
CA ALA A 35 6.31 4.49 14.24
C ALA A 35 6.24 6.04 14.30
N LYS A 36 5.54 6.66 13.34
CA LYS A 36 5.28 8.11 13.28
C LYS A 36 3.86 8.48 13.76
N GLY A 37 3.15 7.54 14.38
CA GLY A 37 1.79 7.73 14.89
C GLY A 37 0.69 7.71 13.81
N ARG A 38 1.02 7.35 12.56
CA ARG A 38 0.06 7.26 11.44
C ARG A 38 -0.50 5.86 11.35
N THR A 39 -1.42 5.54 12.26
CA THR A 39 -2.02 4.21 12.38
C THR A 39 -3.44 4.14 11.82
N GLY A 40 -4.02 5.25 11.34
CA GLY A 40 -5.30 5.23 10.65
C GLY A 40 -5.20 4.57 9.27
N SER A 41 -6.25 3.84 8.87
CA SER A 41 -6.31 3.16 7.57
C SER A 41 -6.33 4.11 6.37
N GLY A 42 -6.62 5.40 6.58
CA GLY A 42 -6.50 6.46 5.56
C GLY A 42 -5.19 7.23 5.61
N ASP A 43 -4.41 7.11 6.69
CA ASP A 43 -3.20 7.92 6.88
C ASP A 43 -2.00 7.31 6.15
N CYS A 44 -1.93 5.99 6.13
CA CYS A 44 -0.89 5.24 5.45
C CYS A 44 -1.36 3.81 5.17
N VAL A 45 -1.12 3.34 3.94
CA VAL A 45 -1.33 1.95 3.53
C VAL A 45 -0.23 1.51 2.59
N GLY A 46 0.18 0.25 2.71
CA GLY A 46 1.00 -0.42 1.71
C GLY A 46 0.12 -1.03 0.62
N ARG A 47 0.58 -1.03 -0.62
CA ARG A 47 -0.13 -1.62 -1.77
C ARG A 47 0.73 -2.66 -2.48
N TYR A 48 0.12 -3.75 -2.90
CA TYR A 48 0.73 -4.68 -3.83
C TYR A 48 0.63 -4.12 -5.25
N LEU A 49 1.77 -3.91 -5.91
CA LEU A 49 1.84 -3.36 -7.26
C LEU A 49 1.89 -4.50 -8.28
N SER A 50 0.89 -4.56 -9.16
CA SER A 50 0.84 -5.54 -10.24
C SER A 50 -0.12 -5.08 -11.35
N ASP A 51 -0.06 -5.78 -12.48
CA ASP A 51 -0.94 -5.55 -13.63
C ASP A 51 -2.22 -6.38 -13.57
N ALA A 52 -2.48 -7.05 -12.43
CA ALA A 52 -3.69 -7.83 -12.22
C ALA A 52 -4.73 -7.03 -11.43
N ALA A 53 -5.87 -6.73 -12.05
CA ALA A 53 -6.98 -6.03 -11.41
C ALA A 53 -7.54 -6.75 -10.16
N ALA A 54 -7.41 -8.07 -10.10
CA ALA A 54 -7.80 -8.88 -8.95
C ALA A 54 -6.95 -8.58 -7.70
N ASP A 55 -5.74 -8.07 -7.87
CA ASP A 55 -4.80 -7.81 -6.77
C ASP A 55 -5.13 -6.53 -5.98
N ARG A 56 -6.19 -5.78 -6.35
CA ARG A 56 -6.69 -4.62 -5.58
C ARG A 56 -6.99 -4.94 -4.12
N VAL A 57 -7.32 -6.20 -3.84
CA VAL A 57 -7.58 -6.69 -2.49
C VAL A 57 -6.36 -6.66 -1.59
N TYR A 58 -5.15 -6.68 -2.16
CA TYR A 58 -3.91 -6.76 -1.41
C TYR A 58 -3.48 -5.37 -0.92
N VAL A 59 -3.93 -5.05 0.28
CA VAL A 59 -3.63 -3.81 1.01
C VAL A 59 -3.02 -4.17 2.36
N CYS A 60 -1.94 -3.48 2.70
CA CYS A 60 -1.28 -3.60 3.98
C CYS A 60 -1.66 -2.42 4.87
N HIS A 61 -2.11 -2.69 6.08
CA HIS A 61 -2.55 -1.66 7.00
C HIS A 61 -1.61 -1.56 8.22
N PRO A 62 -1.36 -0.35 8.74
CA PRO A 62 -0.40 -0.13 9.82
C PRO A 62 -0.80 -0.77 11.15
N GLN A 63 -2.09 -1.06 11.39
CA GLN A 63 -2.53 -1.70 12.62
C GLN A 63 -1.89 -3.09 12.77
N GLY A 64 -1.52 -3.46 14.00
CA GLY A 64 -0.92 -4.76 14.28
C GLY A 64 0.44 -5.01 13.61
N GLY A 65 1.18 -3.95 13.25
CA GLY A 65 2.53 -4.08 12.68
C GLY A 65 2.55 -4.45 11.19
N GLY A 66 1.60 -3.93 10.41
CA GLY A 66 1.48 -4.31 9.00
C GLY A 66 0.59 -5.52 8.81
N SER A 67 -0.57 -5.53 9.47
CA SER A 67 -1.60 -6.55 9.26
C SER A 67 -2.44 -6.24 8.02
N GLY A 68 -3.19 -7.24 7.54
CA GLY A 68 -4.03 -7.14 6.36
C GLY A 68 -3.59 -8.06 5.23
N ARG A 69 -4.07 -7.80 4.01
CA ARG A 69 -3.77 -8.59 2.81
C ARG A 69 -2.45 -8.13 2.18
N CYS A 70 -1.37 -8.09 2.96
CA CYS A 70 -0.10 -7.45 2.56
C CYS A 70 0.66 -8.19 1.45
N THR A 71 0.35 -9.46 1.20
CA THR A 71 1.08 -10.31 0.24
C THR A 71 0.11 -11.16 -0.57
N ARG A 72 0.51 -11.45 -1.80
CA ARG A 72 -0.13 -12.46 -2.66
C ARG A 72 0.41 -13.83 -2.26
N SER A 73 -0.47 -14.81 -2.05
CA SER A 73 -0.15 -16.21 -1.73
C SER A 73 -0.12 -17.08 -2.98
#